data_AF-A0A0A7CP81-F1
#
_entry.id   AF-A0A0A7CP81-F1
#
_cell.length_a   1.000
_cell.length_b   1.000
_cell.length_c   1.000
_cell.angle_alpha   90.00
_cell.angle_beta   90.00
_cell.angle_gamma   90.00
#
_symmetry.space_group_name_H-M   'P 1'
#
loop_
_entity.id
_entity.type
_entity.pdbx_description
1 polymer ?
#
loop_
_entity_poly.entity_id
_entity_poly.type
_entity_poly.pdbx_seq_one_letter_code
_entity_poly.pdbx_strand_id
1 'polypeptide(L)'
;MRRAIIVAVGVVAGAAVGYESPCAPGLVPFGDGHAGFSCSPIATVVADATAFLHRNLPLFDRLNEATLGFTADATLDSGIAVIGVNESVHTKVSSRFSADVPKRLFLEYVVPYGVTNEGRSDWRTLFSPVVAAVLAAASAGWRDWTTAEAVATINAGIWGGAFGKALAFQPQQTPRVYDVMSMLVFGHASCTGLSIFLVSALRSAGIACRLAGTPAWHRTPSAGNHNWVEVWSPEHGWQFLEAAPAGTGSLASPCDKWFCQPRWLTNNTQFFASRWVQSTLTRFPMAWDPHNPTVPGVNRTDYYHRVCSQCPDTAPARAP
;
A
#
# COMPACT_ATOMS: atom_id res chain seq x y z
N MET A 1 -39.51 -52.37 11.12
CA MET A 1 -40.14 -51.36 10.23
C MET A 1 -39.75 -49.97 10.72
N ARG A 2 -38.98 -49.22 9.92
CA ARG A 2 -39.05 -47.76 9.71
C ARG A 2 -37.93 -47.40 8.73
N ARG A 3 -38.31 -47.18 7.48
CA ARG A 3 -37.44 -46.70 6.39
C ARG A 3 -37.24 -45.20 6.61
N ALA A 4 -35.98 -44.74 6.68
CA ALA A 4 -35.67 -43.32 6.56
C ALA A 4 -35.46 -43.02 5.08
N ILE A 5 -36.34 -42.19 4.51
CA ILE A 5 -36.22 -41.60 3.18
C ILE A 5 -35.27 -40.42 3.32
N ILE A 6 -34.08 -40.52 2.73
CA ILE A 6 -33.17 -39.38 2.59
C ILE A 6 -33.63 -38.63 1.34
N VAL A 7 -34.19 -37.44 1.56
CA VAL A 7 -34.51 -36.48 0.49
C VAL A 7 -33.19 -35.91 -0.01
N ALA A 8 -32.84 -36.23 -1.25
CA ALA A 8 -31.74 -35.58 -1.95
C ALA A 8 -32.15 -34.14 -2.27
N VAL A 9 -31.70 -33.19 -1.45
CA VAL A 9 -31.71 -31.78 -1.81
C VAL A 9 -30.57 -31.58 -2.79
N GLY A 10 -30.92 -31.49 -4.07
CA GLY A 10 -30.00 -31.10 -5.12
C GLY A 10 -29.51 -29.68 -4.85
N VAL A 11 -28.31 -29.57 -4.27
CA VAL A 11 -27.55 -28.33 -4.29
C VAL A 11 -26.97 -28.23 -5.68
N VAL A 12 -27.57 -27.38 -6.52
CA VAL A 12 -26.89 -26.89 -7.73
C VAL A 12 -25.73 -26.05 -7.23
N ALA A 13 -24.57 -26.69 -7.09
CA ALA A 13 -23.31 -26.01 -6.91
C ALA A 13 -23.03 -25.22 -8.19
N GLY A 14 -23.48 -23.96 -8.21
CA GLY A 14 -22.89 -22.98 -9.11
C GLY A 14 -21.41 -22.93 -8.76
N ALA A 15 -20.56 -23.46 -9.64
CA ALA A 15 -19.12 -23.36 -9.50
C ALA A 15 -18.80 -21.88 -9.33
N ALA A 16 -18.31 -21.49 -8.14
CA ALA A 16 -17.64 -20.21 -7.99
C ALA A 16 -16.45 -20.27 -8.94
N VAL A 17 -16.59 -19.64 -10.11
CA VAL A 17 -15.50 -19.49 -11.06
C VAL A 17 -14.48 -18.63 -10.33
N GLY A 18 -13.46 -19.26 -9.75
CA GLY A 18 -12.36 -18.52 -9.15
C GLY A 18 -11.68 -17.71 -10.24
N TYR A 19 -11.22 -16.51 -9.87
CA TYR A 19 -10.41 -15.67 -10.74
C TYR A 19 -9.42 -16.48 -11.60
N GLU A 20 -9.55 -16.31 -12.91
CA GLU A 20 -8.62 -16.87 -13.89
C GLU A 20 -7.65 -15.76 -14.32
N SER A 21 -6.35 -16.02 -14.15
CA SER A 21 -5.31 -15.10 -14.61
C SER A 21 -5.46 -14.85 -16.12
N PRO A 22 -5.38 -13.60 -16.60
CA PRO A 22 -5.45 -13.30 -18.03
C PRO A 22 -4.21 -13.78 -18.80
N CYS A 23 -3.19 -14.26 -18.09
CA CYS A 23 -1.97 -14.84 -18.65
C CYS A 23 -1.85 -16.33 -18.33
N ALA A 24 -1.28 -17.09 -19.26
CA ALA A 24 -1.01 -18.52 -19.10
C ALA A 24 -0.12 -18.82 -17.88
N PRO A 25 -0.16 -20.05 -17.32
CA PRO A 25 0.70 -20.46 -16.21
C PRO A 25 2.18 -20.15 -16.47
N GLY A 26 2.88 -19.63 -15.46
CA GLY A 26 4.28 -19.21 -15.56
C GLY A 26 4.50 -17.79 -16.10
N LEU A 27 3.42 -17.09 -16.47
CA LEU A 27 3.44 -15.70 -16.89
C LEU A 27 2.77 -14.78 -15.86
N VAL A 28 3.27 -13.56 -15.74
CA VAL A 28 2.79 -12.51 -14.85
C VAL A 28 2.03 -11.47 -15.67
N PRO A 29 0.76 -11.15 -15.30
CA PRO A 29 -0.03 -10.14 -15.99
C PRO A 29 0.32 -8.73 -15.53
N PHE A 30 0.32 -7.79 -16.47
CA PHE A 30 0.37 -6.36 -16.22
C PHE A 30 -0.66 -5.64 -17.07
N GLY A 31 -1.61 -4.98 -16.42
CA GLY A 31 -2.57 -4.11 -17.08
C GLY A 31 -1.88 -2.97 -17.84
N ASP A 32 -2.47 -2.55 -18.95
CA ASP A 32 -2.00 -1.42 -19.76
C ASP A 32 -2.64 -0.08 -19.36
N GLY A 33 -3.52 -0.08 -18.36
CA GLY A 33 -4.32 1.09 -17.95
C GLY A 33 -5.68 1.16 -18.65
N HIS A 34 -6.02 0.17 -19.48
CA HIS A 34 -7.31 -0.06 -20.08
C HIS A 34 -7.76 -1.51 -19.81
N ALA A 35 -8.45 -2.15 -20.75
CA ALA A 35 -8.93 -3.53 -20.62
C ALA A 35 -7.90 -4.60 -21.07
N GLY A 36 -6.67 -4.21 -21.41
CA GLY A 36 -5.64 -5.09 -21.96
C GLY A 36 -4.58 -5.51 -20.94
N PHE A 37 -3.94 -6.66 -21.20
CA PHE A 37 -2.84 -7.19 -20.39
C PHE A 37 -1.62 -7.51 -21.25
N SER A 38 -0.45 -7.23 -20.69
CA SER A 38 0.82 -7.79 -21.16
C SER A 38 1.25 -8.91 -20.22
N CYS A 39 1.80 -9.99 -20.79
CA CYS A 39 2.23 -11.17 -20.04
C CYS A 39 3.76 -11.29 -20.11
N SER A 40 4.43 -11.42 -18.97
CA SER A 40 5.89 -11.59 -18.90
C SER A 40 6.26 -12.86 -18.12
N PRO A 41 7.28 -13.64 -18.52
CA PRO A 41 7.73 -14.79 -17.74
C PRO A 41 8.10 -14.41 -16.30
N ILE A 42 7.73 -15.25 -15.32
CA ILE A 42 8.05 -15.03 -13.89
C ILE A 42 9.53 -14.72 -13.69
N ALA A 43 10.43 -15.51 -14.29
CA ALA A 43 11.88 -15.32 -14.17
C ALA A 43 12.33 -13.93 -14.65
N THR A 44 11.75 -13.43 -15.75
CA THR A 44 12.04 -12.09 -16.27
C THR A 44 11.54 -11.01 -15.31
N VAL A 45 10.34 -11.16 -14.75
CA VAL A 45 9.79 -10.18 -13.81
C VAL A 45 10.60 -10.12 -12.52
N VAL A 46 11.01 -11.27 -11.99
CA VAL A 46 11.89 -11.37 -10.82
C VAL A 46 13.22 -10.66 -11.10
N ALA A 47 13.87 -10.95 -12.24
CA ALA A 47 15.13 -10.31 -12.61
C ALA A 47 14.98 -8.78 -12.75
N ASP A 48 13.92 -8.33 -13.43
CA ASP A 48 13.62 -6.90 -13.61
C ASP A 48 13.37 -6.20 -12.28
N ALA A 49 12.61 -6.83 -11.37
CA ALA A 49 12.27 -6.30 -10.06
C ALA A 49 13.51 -6.19 -9.16
N THR A 50 14.30 -7.24 -9.06
CA THR A 50 15.56 -7.23 -8.29
C THR A 50 16.52 -6.18 -8.83
N ALA A 51 16.70 -6.13 -10.16
CA ALA A 51 17.58 -5.13 -10.78
C ALA A 51 17.05 -3.70 -10.62
N PHE A 52 15.73 -3.50 -10.65
CA PHE A 52 15.10 -2.21 -10.38
C PHE A 52 15.37 -1.74 -8.96
N LEU A 53 15.20 -2.62 -7.95
CA LEU A 53 15.47 -2.27 -6.56
C LEU A 53 16.95 -1.94 -6.35
N HIS A 54 17.86 -2.77 -6.85
CA HIS A 54 19.29 -2.56 -6.70
C HIS A 54 19.75 -1.23 -7.34
N ARG A 55 19.28 -0.92 -8.56
CA ARG A 55 19.58 0.38 -9.21
C ARG A 55 19.04 1.59 -8.47
N ASN A 56 17.98 1.42 -7.68
CA ASN A 56 17.31 2.49 -6.93
C ASN A 56 17.51 2.33 -5.41
N LEU A 57 18.58 1.68 -4.98
CA LEU A 57 18.86 1.43 -3.58
C LEU A 57 19.02 2.76 -2.81
N PRO A 58 18.23 3.00 -1.75
CA PRO A 58 18.40 4.18 -0.91
C PRO A 58 19.83 4.27 -0.38
N LEU A 59 20.38 5.48 -0.26
CA LEU A 59 21.78 5.67 0.16
C LEU A 59 22.10 4.99 1.49
N PHE A 60 21.18 5.04 2.44
CA PHE A 60 21.33 4.43 3.76
C PHE A 60 21.17 2.90 3.76
N ASP A 61 20.61 2.32 2.70
CA ASP A 61 20.48 0.87 2.53
C ASP A 61 21.72 0.25 1.85
N ARG A 62 22.58 1.06 1.18
CA ARG A 62 23.77 0.56 0.44
C ARG A 62 24.75 -0.20 1.32
N LEU A 63 24.96 0.22 2.56
CA LEU A 63 25.87 -0.47 3.48
C LEU A 63 25.36 -1.86 3.88
N ASN A 64 24.08 -2.14 3.65
CA ASN A 64 23.41 -3.39 3.98
C ASN A 64 22.96 -4.16 2.73
N GLU A 65 23.49 -3.84 1.54
CA GLU A 65 23.04 -4.45 0.29
C GLU A 65 23.09 -5.99 0.30
N ALA A 66 24.09 -6.56 1.00
CA ALA A 66 24.22 -8.00 1.16
C ALA A 66 23.05 -8.61 1.96
N THR A 67 22.61 -7.97 3.05
CA THR A 67 21.47 -8.47 3.86
C THR A 67 20.13 -8.24 3.18
N LEU A 68 20.09 -7.36 2.19
CA LEU A 68 18.94 -7.17 1.31
C LEU A 68 18.88 -8.22 0.19
N GLY A 69 19.95 -9.00 -0.01
CA GLY A 69 20.03 -10.05 -1.02
C GLY A 69 20.56 -9.57 -2.38
N PHE A 70 21.35 -8.50 -2.40
CA PHE A 70 22.04 -8.02 -3.61
C PHE A 70 23.48 -8.54 -3.69
N THR A 71 23.65 -9.86 -3.60
CA THR A 71 24.95 -10.53 -3.77
C THR A 71 24.93 -11.45 -4.99
N ALA A 72 26.11 -11.83 -5.50
CA ALA A 72 26.23 -12.69 -6.69
C ALA A 72 25.67 -14.11 -6.48
N ASP A 73 25.63 -14.57 -5.23
CA ASP A 73 25.15 -15.88 -4.79
C ASP A 73 23.74 -15.85 -4.18
N ALA A 74 23.10 -14.67 -4.10
CA ALA A 74 21.80 -14.53 -3.48
C ALA A 74 20.73 -15.34 -4.23
N THR A 75 20.04 -16.20 -3.48
CA THR A 75 18.77 -16.81 -3.89
C THR A 75 17.61 -15.88 -3.54
N LEU A 76 16.40 -16.19 -4.00
CA LEU A 76 15.20 -15.44 -3.64
C LEU A 76 14.84 -15.50 -2.15
N ASP A 77 15.54 -16.32 -1.37
CA ASP A 77 15.35 -16.47 0.08
C ASP A 77 16.52 -15.88 0.89
N SER A 78 17.47 -15.23 0.23
CA SER A 78 18.75 -14.81 0.84
C SER A 78 18.75 -13.38 1.41
N GLY A 79 17.64 -12.64 1.32
CA GLY A 79 17.59 -11.28 1.85
C GLY A 79 16.22 -10.61 1.75
N ILE A 80 16.02 -9.58 2.57
CA ILE A 80 14.71 -8.93 2.77
C ILE A 80 14.11 -8.42 1.46
N ALA A 81 14.94 -7.87 0.56
CA ALA A 81 14.45 -7.32 -0.70
C ALA A 81 14.05 -8.42 -1.69
N VAL A 82 14.87 -9.46 -1.85
CA VAL A 82 14.63 -10.56 -2.80
C VAL A 82 13.49 -11.48 -2.36
N ILE A 83 13.33 -11.72 -1.04
CA ILE A 83 12.15 -12.37 -0.47
C ILE A 83 10.89 -11.56 -0.82
N GLY A 84 10.97 -10.24 -0.63
CA GLY A 84 9.88 -9.32 -0.97
C GLY A 84 9.53 -9.34 -2.47
N VAL A 85 10.51 -9.50 -3.36
CA VAL A 85 10.29 -9.65 -4.81
C VAL A 85 9.52 -10.93 -5.10
N ASN A 86 9.94 -12.07 -4.53
CA ASN A 86 9.30 -13.36 -4.76
C ASN A 86 7.81 -13.33 -4.38
N GLU A 87 7.51 -12.86 -3.18
CA GLU A 87 6.15 -12.65 -2.67
C GLU A 87 5.33 -11.70 -3.57
N SER A 88 5.92 -10.58 -3.99
CA SER A 88 5.24 -9.61 -4.86
C SER A 88 4.85 -10.21 -6.22
N VAL A 89 5.72 -11.02 -6.81
CA VAL A 89 5.45 -11.70 -8.08
C VAL A 89 4.38 -12.78 -7.92
N HIS A 90 4.42 -13.55 -6.83
CA HIS A 90 3.39 -14.53 -6.52
C HIS A 90 2.00 -13.89 -6.35
N THR A 91 1.92 -12.76 -5.62
CA THR A 91 0.64 -12.07 -5.45
C THR A 91 0.11 -11.45 -6.74
N LYS A 92 1.00 -11.07 -7.67
CA LYS A 92 0.63 -10.40 -8.93
C LYS A 92 -0.27 -11.24 -9.84
N VAL A 93 -0.22 -12.56 -9.72
CA VAL A 93 -1.05 -13.50 -10.51
C VAL A 93 -2.31 -13.95 -9.76
N SER A 94 -2.58 -13.41 -8.57
CA SER A 94 -3.55 -14.00 -7.64
C SER A 94 -4.94 -13.34 -7.66
N SER A 95 -5.08 -12.13 -8.22
CA SER A 95 -6.36 -11.43 -8.29
C SER A 95 -6.39 -10.44 -9.46
N ARG A 96 -7.60 -10.03 -9.84
CA ARG A 96 -7.85 -9.03 -10.88
C ARG A 96 -7.20 -7.69 -10.54
N PHE A 97 -7.49 -7.15 -9.36
CA PHE A 97 -6.95 -5.86 -8.94
C PHE A 97 -5.40 -5.86 -8.85
N SER A 98 -4.76 -7.00 -8.59
CA SER A 98 -3.30 -7.07 -8.64
C SER A 98 -2.82 -7.12 -10.09
N ALA A 99 -3.46 -7.92 -10.96
CA ALA A 99 -3.14 -8.03 -12.39
C ALA A 99 -3.26 -6.69 -13.13
N ASP A 100 -4.26 -5.86 -12.78
CA ASP A 100 -4.51 -4.56 -13.37
C ASP A 100 -3.37 -3.56 -13.16
N VAL A 101 -2.51 -3.75 -12.16
CA VAL A 101 -1.35 -2.88 -11.90
C VAL A 101 -0.33 -2.97 -13.05
N PRO A 102 -0.02 -1.86 -13.75
CA PRO A 102 0.97 -1.83 -14.82
C PRO A 102 2.38 -2.08 -14.29
N LYS A 103 3.25 -2.68 -15.13
CA LYS A 103 4.62 -3.05 -14.77
C LYS A 103 5.40 -1.90 -14.13
N ARG A 104 5.26 -0.67 -14.64
CA ARG A 104 5.94 0.52 -14.07
C ARG A 104 5.52 0.82 -12.63
N LEU A 105 4.24 0.65 -12.30
CA LEU A 105 3.71 0.91 -10.96
C LEU A 105 3.97 -0.26 -10.03
N PHE A 106 3.96 -1.48 -10.56
CA PHE A 106 4.39 -2.66 -9.82
C PHE A 106 5.82 -2.49 -9.31
N LEU A 107 6.76 -2.11 -10.18
CA LEU A 107 8.16 -1.90 -9.80
C LEU A 107 8.34 -0.75 -8.80
N GLU A 108 7.69 0.40 -9.01
CA GLU A 108 7.87 1.60 -8.19
C GLU A 108 7.08 1.61 -6.88
N TYR A 109 5.93 0.92 -6.82
CA TYR A 109 4.95 1.09 -5.74
C TYR A 109 4.39 -0.22 -5.15
N VAL A 110 4.78 -1.39 -5.66
CA VAL A 110 4.41 -2.70 -5.08
C VAL A 110 5.64 -3.41 -4.53
N VAL A 111 6.64 -3.61 -5.39
CA VAL A 111 7.88 -4.35 -5.11
C VAL A 111 8.73 -3.77 -3.96
N PRO A 112 8.83 -2.44 -3.75
CA PRO A 112 9.73 -1.90 -2.73
C PRO A 112 9.48 -2.47 -1.33
N TYR A 113 10.58 -2.84 -0.67
CA TYR A 113 10.61 -3.42 0.68
C TYR A 113 10.51 -2.38 1.80
N GLY A 114 10.42 -1.10 1.44
CA GLY A 114 10.18 0.02 2.36
C GLY A 114 9.38 1.15 1.69
N VAL A 115 8.98 2.12 2.49
CA VAL A 115 8.15 3.27 2.13
C VAL A 115 8.93 4.58 2.28
N THR A 116 9.67 4.73 3.38
CA THR A 116 10.51 5.89 3.73
C THR A 116 11.82 5.43 4.37
N ASN A 117 12.24 6.03 5.49
CA ASN A 117 13.44 5.72 6.26
C ASN A 117 13.18 4.76 7.45
N GLU A 118 12.02 4.10 7.51
CA GLU A 118 11.70 3.13 8.57
C GLU A 118 12.61 1.89 8.54
N GLY A 119 12.73 1.21 9.68
CA GLY A 119 13.55 0.00 9.81
C GLY A 119 13.15 -1.08 8.81
N ARG A 120 14.13 -1.74 8.19
CA ARG A 120 13.90 -2.81 7.22
C ARG A 120 13.60 -4.12 7.93
N SER A 121 12.55 -4.80 7.50
CA SER A 121 12.14 -6.11 8.01
C SER A 121 11.52 -6.94 6.89
N ASP A 122 11.53 -8.27 7.05
CA ASP A 122 10.76 -9.15 6.19
C ASP A 122 9.27 -9.14 6.61
N TRP A 123 8.63 -7.99 6.39
CA TRP A 123 7.23 -7.81 6.74
C TRP A 123 6.29 -8.46 5.73
N ARG A 124 6.74 -8.69 4.49
CA ARG A 124 5.85 -9.14 3.42
C ARG A 124 5.41 -10.58 3.63
N THR A 125 6.32 -11.46 4.03
CA THR A 125 6.00 -12.86 4.37
C THR A 125 5.02 -12.97 5.54
N LEU A 126 5.10 -12.05 6.49
CA LEU A 126 4.14 -11.95 7.59
C LEU A 126 2.76 -11.43 7.12
N PHE A 127 2.75 -10.41 6.26
CA PHE A 127 1.52 -9.71 5.87
C PHE A 127 0.73 -10.45 4.78
N SER A 128 1.38 -11.07 3.80
CA SER A 128 0.74 -11.80 2.70
C SER A 128 -0.36 -12.77 3.16
N PRO A 129 -0.11 -13.72 4.09
CA PRO A 129 -1.14 -14.65 4.53
C PRO A 129 -2.27 -13.98 5.32
N VAL A 130 -1.96 -12.98 6.14
CA VAL A 130 -2.96 -12.24 6.92
C VAL A 130 -3.92 -11.47 6.01
N VAL A 131 -3.37 -10.75 5.01
CA VAL A 131 -4.16 -9.98 4.05
C VAL A 131 -5.03 -10.89 3.19
N ALA A 132 -4.47 -12.02 2.72
CA ALA A 132 -5.24 -13.02 1.98
C ALA A 132 -6.40 -13.60 2.82
N ALA A 133 -6.17 -13.87 4.11
CA ALA A 133 -7.20 -14.34 5.03
C ALA A 133 -8.30 -13.30 5.27
N VAL A 134 -7.95 -12.02 5.43
CA VAL A 134 -8.92 -10.91 5.57
C VAL A 134 -9.82 -10.83 4.33
N LEU A 135 -9.25 -10.89 3.13
CA LEU A 135 -10.02 -10.84 1.88
C LEU A 135 -10.92 -12.06 1.71
N ALA A 136 -10.38 -13.27 1.95
CA ALA A 136 -11.13 -14.52 1.82
C ALA A 136 -12.26 -14.66 2.85
N ALA A 137 -12.07 -14.14 4.07
CA ALA A 137 -13.11 -14.11 5.09
C ALA A 137 -14.26 -13.16 4.73
N ALA A 138 -13.99 -12.10 3.96
CA ALA A 138 -15.00 -11.15 3.54
C ALA A 138 -15.86 -11.67 2.37
N SER A 139 -15.29 -12.41 1.42
CA SER A 139 -16.04 -13.06 0.33
C SER A 139 -15.22 -14.13 -0.38
N ALA A 140 -15.86 -15.21 -0.83
CA ALA A 140 -15.21 -16.21 -1.70
C ALA A 140 -14.83 -15.65 -3.09
N GLY A 141 -15.53 -14.61 -3.56
CA GLY A 141 -15.28 -13.96 -4.86
C GLY A 141 -14.27 -12.81 -4.82
N TRP A 142 -13.50 -12.66 -3.74
CA TRP A 142 -12.64 -11.50 -3.54
C TRP A 142 -11.58 -11.29 -4.63
N ARG A 143 -11.20 -12.35 -5.33
CA ARG A 143 -10.16 -12.28 -6.36
C ARG A 143 -10.61 -11.52 -7.62
N ASP A 144 -11.91 -11.38 -7.85
CA ASP A 144 -12.48 -10.64 -9.00
C ASP A 144 -12.86 -9.20 -8.67
N TRP A 145 -12.62 -8.77 -7.42
CA TRP A 145 -12.91 -7.42 -6.96
C TRP A 145 -12.12 -6.35 -7.70
N THR A 146 -12.70 -5.15 -7.70
CA THR A 146 -12.02 -3.90 -8.03
C THR A 146 -10.95 -3.58 -6.99
N THR A 147 -10.01 -2.70 -7.36
CA THR A 147 -9.03 -2.16 -6.41
C THR A 147 -9.71 -1.49 -5.21
N ALA A 148 -10.82 -0.78 -5.44
CA ALA A 148 -11.52 -0.05 -4.39
C ALA A 148 -12.14 -0.98 -3.33
N GLU A 149 -12.77 -2.09 -3.76
CA GLU A 149 -13.33 -3.11 -2.87
C GLU A 149 -12.24 -3.80 -2.04
N ALA A 150 -11.13 -4.20 -2.67
CA ALA A 150 -10.01 -4.82 -1.97
C ALA A 150 -9.40 -3.87 -0.92
N VAL A 151 -9.16 -2.60 -1.28
CA VAL A 151 -8.61 -1.59 -0.35
C VAL A 151 -9.55 -1.35 0.83
N ALA A 152 -10.86 -1.21 0.57
CA ALA A 152 -11.84 -0.99 1.63
C ALA A 152 -11.88 -2.17 2.62
N THR A 153 -11.90 -3.39 2.11
CA THR A 153 -11.88 -4.61 2.94
C THR A 153 -10.59 -4.73 3.75
N ILE A 154 -9.43 -4.51 3.13
CA ILE A 154 -8.14 -4.55 3.84
C ILE A 154 -8.09 -3.49 4.94
N ASN A 155 -8.41 -2.23 4.60
CA ASN A 155 -8.37 -1.14 5.57
C ASN A 155 -9.43 -1.27 6.67
N ALA A 156 -10.51 -2.02 6.48
CA ALA A 156 -11.44 -2.32 7.56
C ALA A 156 -10.97 -3.50 8.42
N GLY A 157 -10.37 -4.53 7.81
CA GLY A 157 -10.12 -5.81 8.46
C GLY A 157 -8.81 -5.94 9.24
N ILE A 158 -7.76 -5.21 8.87
CA ILE A 158 -6.41 -5.48 9.42
C ILE A 158 -6.19 -4.96 10.85
N TRP A 159 -7.01 -4.02 11.34
CA TRP A 159 -6.72 -3.29 12.59
C TRP A 159 -7.27 -3.96 13.85
N GLY A 160 -8.36 -4.74 13.73
CA GLY A 160 -9.12 -5.24 14.88
C GLY A 160 -8.59 -6.51 15.55
N GLY A 161 -7.46 -7.06 15.08
CA GLY A 161 -6.93 -8.34 15.59
C GLY A 161 -6.33 -9.26 14.54
N ALA A 162 -6.33 -8.89 13.26
CA ALA A 162 -5.80 -9.73 12.18
C ALA A 162 -4.33 -10.14 12.40
N PHE A 163 -3.57 -9.33 13.13
CA PHE A 163 -2.18 -9.59 13.52
C PHE A 163 -2.04 -10.03 15.00
N GLY A 164 -3.09 -10.63 15.58
CA GLY A 164 -3.08 -11.15 16.95
C GLY A 164 -3.34 -10.11 18.05
N LYS A 165 -3.45 -8.83 17.70
CA LYS A 165 -3.90 -7.75 18.61
C LYS A 165 -4.53 -6.60 17.83
N ALA A 166 -5.28 -5.76 18.54
CA ALA A 166 -5.78 -4.51 17.99
C ALA A 166 -4.64 -3.51 17.79
N LEU A 167 -4.68 -2.79 16.68
CA LEU A 167 -3.74 -1.73 16.32
C LEU A 167 -4.49 -0.39 16.31
N ALA A 168 -4.04 0.56 17.13
CA ALA A 168 -4.75 1.82 17.36
C ALA A 168 -3.94 3.06 16.93
N PHE A 169 -4.65 4.17 16.74
CA PHE A 169 -4.01 5.48 16.60
C PHE A 169 -3.52 6.00 17.94
N GLN A 170 -2.28 6.47 17.96
CA GLN A 170 -1.70 7.23 19.05
C GLN A 170 -0.83 8.35 18.45
N PRO A 171 -1.12 9.63 18.73
CA PRO A 171 -0.37 10.72 18.12
C PRO A 171 1.07 10.80 18.64
N GLN A 172 1.91 11.58 17.94
CA GLN A 172 3.29 11.90 18.35
C GLN A 172 4.21 10.69 18.58
N GLN A 173 3.99 9.61 17.83
CA GLN A 173 4.83 8.41 17.91
C GLN A 173 5.95 8.38 16.88
N THR A 174 5.94 9.19 15.82
CA THR A 174 7.04 9.20 14.83
C THR A 174 8.23 10.00 15.39
N PRO A 175 9.49 9.48 15.34
CA PRO A 175 9.95 8.23 14.74
C PRO A 175 10.13 7.06 15.74
N ARG A 176 9.53 7.11 16.93
CA ARG A 176 9.64 6.04 17.95
C ARG A 176 8.90 4.76 17.56
N VAL A 177 7.68 4.87 17.03
CA VAL A 177 6.85 3.73 16.60
C VAL A 177 6.21 4.09 15.26
N TYR A 178 6.79 3.59 14.17
CA TYR A 178 6.34 3.88 12.80
C TYR A 178 6.73 2.81 11.78
N ASP A 179 7.76 2.00 12.04
CA ASP A 179 7.96 0.75 11.29
C ASP A 179 6.92 -0.31 11.72
N VAL A 180 6.65 -1.23 10.81
CA VAL A 180 5.59 -2.22 10.98
C VAL A 180 5.84 -3.19 12.14
N MET A 181 7.10 -3.52 12.45
CA MET A 181 7.42 -4.47 13.52
C MET A 181 7.22 -3.82 14.89
N SER A 182 7.70 -2.59 15.07
CA SER A 182 7.43 -1.81 16.29
C SER A 182 5.92 -1.64 16.52
N MET A 183 5.15 -1.39 15.46
CA MET A 183 3.68 -1.32 15.57
C MET A 183 3.04 -2.60 16.09
N LEU A 184 3.47 -3.77 15.60
CA LEU A 184 2.97 -5.07 16.07
C LEU A 184 3.35 -5.33 17.55
N VAL A 185 4.50 -4.85 17.98
CA VAL A 185 4.94 -4.95 19.38
C VAL A 185 4.09 -4.03 20.28
N PHE A 186 4.04 -2.74 19.98
CA PHE A 186 3.42 -1.72 20.84
C PHE A 186 1.89 -1.62 20.70
N GLY A 187 1.32 -2.05 19.57
CA GLY A 187 -0.13 -2.01 19.32
C GLY A 187 -0.67 -0.64 18.91
N HIS A 188 0.19 0.34 18.61
CA HIS A 188 -0.24 1.68 18.22
C HIS A 188 0.81 2.42 17.39
N ALA A 189 0.39 3.44 16.64
CA ALA A 189 1.28 4.45 16.05
C ALA A 189 0.53 5.74 15.67
N SER A 190 1.28 6.76 15.25
CA SER A 190 0.76 7.98 14.65
C SER A 190 0.24 7.75 13.22
N CYS A 191 -0.24 8.82 12.58
CA CYS A 191 -0.69 8.79 11.18
C CYS A 191 0.40 8.27 10.22
N THR A 192 1.67 8.56 10.48
CA THR A 192 2.80 8.02 9.69
C THR A 192 2.87 6.50 9.80
N GLY A 193 2.92 5.94 11.02
CA GLY A 193 3.06 4.50 11.22
C GLY A 193 1.87 3.73 10.68
N LEU A 194 0.64 4.18 10.97
CA LEU A 194 -0.56 3.56 10.42
C LEU A 194 -0.60 3.60 8.89
N SER A 195 -0.12 4.70 8.26
CA SER A 195 -0.04 4.78 6.81
C SER A 195 1.02 3.83 6.23
N ILE A 196 2.20 3.69 6.87
CA ILE A 196 3.23 2.72 6.47
C ILE A 196 2.69 1.28 6.60
N PHE A 197 1.96 0.99 7.68
CA PHE A 197 1.33 -0.30 7.91
C PHE A 197 0.29 -0.62 6.84
N LEU A 198 -0.60 0.32 6.52
CA LEU A 198 -1.59 0.15 5.45
C LEU A 198 -0.92 -0.02 4.08
N VAL A 199 0.10 0.78 3.76
CA VAL A 199 0.88 0.61 2.52
C VAL A 199 1.46 -0.79 2.43
N SER A 200 2.04 -1.30 3.52
CA SER A 200 2.62 -2.65 3.58
C SER A 200 1.55 -3.72 3.31
N ALA A 201 0.37 -3.62 3.95
CA ALA A 201 -0.75 -4.53 3.72
C ALA A 201 -1.28 -4.50 2.28
N LEU A 202 -1.47 -3.32 1.70
CA LEU A 202 -1.91 -3.16 0.32
C LEU A 202 -0.88 -3.71 -0.68
N ARG A 203 0.42 -3.47 -0.44
CA ARG A 203 1.50 -4.03 -1.27
C ARG A 203 1.58 -5.55 -1.18
N SER A 204 1.30 -6.15 -0.02
CA SER A 204 1.17 -7.60 0.13
C SER A 204 0.01 -8.19 -0.66
N ALA A 205 -1.00 -7.40 -1.03
CA ALA A 205 -2.07 -7.75 -1.97
C ALA A 205 -1.75 -7.39 -3.44
N GLY A 206 -0.56 -6.86 -3.74
CA GLY A 206 -0.16 -6.48 -5.09
C GLY A 206 -0.76 -5.15 -5.56
N ILE A 207 -1.31 -4.34 -4.65
CA ILE A 207 -1.93 -3.05 -4.95
C ILE A 207 -0.85 -1.96 -4.94
N ALA A 208 -0.80 -1.15 -6.00
CA ALA A 208 0.14 -0.03 -6.10
C ALA A 208 -0.28 1.13 -5.19
N CYS A 209 0.53 1.43 -4.19
CA CYS A 209 0.26 2.50 -3.23
C CYS A 209 1.54 3.17 -2.70
N ARG A 210 1.36 4.35 -2.11
CA ARG A 210 2.45 5.16 -1.55
C ARG A 210 1.99 6.01 -0.37
N LEU A 211 2.94 6.36 0.48
CA LEU A 211 2.72 7.34 1.54
C LEU A 211 2.52 8.72 0.91
N ALA A 212 1.55 9.47 1.40
CA ALA A 212 1.36 10.87 1.06
C ALA A 212 1.22 11.69 2.33
N GLY A 213 1.41 13.00 2.21
CA GLY A 213 1.28 13.87 3.36
C GLY A 213 1.63 15.32 3.13
N THR A 214 1.38 16.11 4.16
CA THR A 214 1.94 17.44 4.34
C THR A 214 2.96 17.40 5.47
N PRO A 215 4.19 17.92 5.26
CA PRO A 215 5.20 17.96 6.30
C PRO A 215 4.92 19.02 7.38
N ALA A 216 4.12 20.04 7.04
CA ALA A 216 3.75 21.14 7.93
C ALA A 216 2.55 21.88 7.35
N TRP A 217 1.46 21.98 8.11
CA TRP A 217 0.32 22.82 7.74
C TRP A 217 0.76 24.27 7.60
N HIS A 218 0.40 24.91 6.49
CA HIS A 218 0.76 26.30 6.19
C HIS A 218 2.27 26.60 6.25
N ARG A 219 3.15 25.60 6.06
CA ARG A 219 4.62 25.70 6.27
C ARG A 219 5.03 26.10 7.69
N THR A 220 4.16 25.89 8.66
CA THR A 220 4.42 26.16 10.07
C THR A 220 4.62 24.83 10.80
N PRO A 221 5.84 24.42 11.18
CA PRO A 221 6.07 23.13 11.84
C PRO A 221 5.23 22.92 13.11
N SER A 222 5.00 24.00 13.87
CA SER A 222 4.15 23.96 15.07
C SER A 222 2.65 23.80 14.79
N ALA A 223 2.21 23.98 13.53
CA ALA A 223 0.84 23.71 13.11
C ALA A 223 0.59 22.22 12.84
N GLY A 224 1.61 21.36 12.99
CA GLY A 224 1.51 19.92 12.82
C GLY A 224 1.74 19.45 11.38
N ASN A 225 1.86 18.14 11.23
CA ASN A 225 2.01 17.43 9.96
C ASN A 225 0.89 16.39 9.83
N HIS A 226 0.72 15.81 8.65
CA HIS A 226 -0.22 14.71 8.47
C HIS A 226 0.18 13.76 7.35
N ASN A 227 -0.07 12.46 7.55
CA ASN A 227 0.18 11.41 6.56
C ASN A 227 -1.04 10.54 6.31
N TRP A 228 -1.17 10.09 5.07
CA TRP A 228 -2.21 9.18 4.59
C TRP A 228 -1.65 8.34 3.43
N VAL A 229 -2.51 7.57 2.76
CA VAL A 229 -2.11 6.68 1.66
C VAL A 229 -2.73 7.12 0.35
N GLU A 230 -1.92 7.20 -0.71
CA GLU A 230 -2.40 7.25 -2.10
C GLU A 230 -2.40 5.84 -2.69
N VAL A 231 -3.47 5.47 -3.37
CA VAL A 231 -3.66 4.17 -4.04
C VAL A 231 -3.98 4.40 -5.50
N TRP A 232 -3.36 3.62 -6.39
CA TRP A 232 -3.64 3.66 -7.81
C TRP A 232 -4.66 2.60 -8.23
N SER A 233 -5.61 2.97 -9.07
CA SER A 233 -6.53 2.07 -9.79
C SER A 233 -6.52 2.38 -11.29
N PRO A 234 -6.84 1.40 -12.17
CA PRO A 234 -6.93 1.66 -13.60
C PRO A 234 -8.07 2.65 -13.93
N GLU A 235 -9.18 2.61 -13.19
CA GLU A 235 -10.37 3.43 -13.47
C GLU A 235 -10.20 4.90 -13.06
N HIS A 236 -9.49 5.15 -11.97
CA HIS A 236 -9.48 6.48 -11.33
C HIS A 236 -8.07 7.05 -11.16
N GLY A 237 -7.03 6.30 -11.53
CA GLY A 237 -5.65 6.69 -11.27
C GLY A 237 -5.38 6.78 -9.76
N TRP A 238 -4.62 7.80 -9.34
CA TRP A 238 -4.29 8.00 -7.93
C TRP A 238 -5.47 8.60 -7.15
N GLN A 239 -6.00 7.82 -6.21
CA GLN A 239 -6.97 8.18 -5.18
C GLN A 239 -6.28 8.14 -3.81
N PHE A 240 -6.96 8.57 -2.74
CA PHE A 240 -6.37 8.58 -1.39
C PHE A 240 -7.36 8.25 -0.29
N LEU A 241 -6.84 7.71 0.82
CA LEU A 241 -7.59 7.37 2.04
C LEU A 241 -6.68 7.43 3.27
N GLU A 242 -7.30 7.51 4.45
CA GLU A 242 -6.61 7.33 5.73
C GLU A 242 -6.68 5.88 6.18
N ALA A 243 -5.70 5.46 6.98
CA ALA A 243 -5.83 4.23 7.75
C ALA A 243 -7.02 4.37 8.71
N ALA A 244 -7.88 3.35 8.78
CA ALA A 244 -9.15 3.44 9.51
C ALA A 244 -9.02 3.89 10.98
N PRO A 245 -7.98 3.52 11.75
CA PRO A 245 -7.80 4.03 13.12
C PRO A 245 -7.47 5.52 13.20
N ALA A 246 -6.92 6.12 12.13
CA ALA A 246 -6.53 7.54 12.07
C ALA A 246 -7.60 8.46 11.47
N GLY A 247 -8.54 7.90 10.71
CA GLY A 247 -9.55 8.69 10.03
C GLY A 247 -10.57 7.83 9.29
N THR A 248 -11.64 8.49 8.88
CA THR A 248 -12.74 7.90 8.10
C THR A 248 -12.59 8.26 6.63
N GLY A 249 -13.21 7.47 5.76
CA GLY A 249 -13.35 7.82 4.35
C GLY A 249 -13.03 6.68 3.40
N SER A 250 -13.55 6.81 2.19
CA SER A 250 -13.48 5.82 1.11
C SER A 250 -12.55 6.30 0.00
N LEU A 251 -12.03 5.42 -0.85
CA LEU A 251 -11.31 5.89 -2.04
C LEU A 251 -12.18 6.73 -3.00
N ALA A 252 -13.51 6.56 -2.95
CA ALA A 252 -14.45 7.14 -3.89
C ALA A 252 -14.70 8.64 -3.68
N SER A 253 -14.67 9.14 -2.44
CA SER A 253 -14.99 10.54 -2.13
C SER A 253 -13.80 11.25 -1.49
N PRO A 254 -13.17 12.23 -2.16
CA PRO A 254 -12.13 13.04 -1.52
C PRO A 254 -12.62 13.83 -0.30
N CYS A 255 -13.89 14.24 -0.32
CA CYS A 255 -14.45 15.15 0.69
C CYS A 255 -14.83 14.48 2.01
N ASP A 256 -14.73 13.15 2.10
CA ASP A 256 -14.97 12.42 3.34
C ASP A 256 -13.74 12.39 4.29
N LYS A 257 -12.61 12.97 3.87
CA LYS A 257 -11.43 13.18 4.72
C LYS A 257 -11.43 14.60 5.28
N TRP A 258 -11.20 14.71 6.58
CA TRP A 258 -11.20 15.99 7.30
C TRP A 258 -10.16 17.00 6.78
N PHE A 259 -9.04 16.50 6.23
CA PHE A 259 -7.95 17.35 5.73
C PHE A 259 -8.16 17.84 4.30
N CYS A 260 -9.09 17.24 3.55
CA CYS A 260 -9.37 17.59 2.16
C CYS A 260 -10.46 18.66 2.08
N GLN A 261 -10.15 19.86 2.58
CA GLN A 261 -11.08 20.99 2.64
C GLN A 261 -10.36 22.32 2.35
N PRO A 262 -11.04 23.34 1.78
CA PRO A 262 -10.42 24.60 1.37
C PRO A 262 -9.57 25.27 2.45
N ARG A 263 -9.97 25.20 3.73
CA ARG A 263 -9.23 25.81 4.85
C ARG A 263 -7.77 25.34 4.96
N TRP A 264 -7.48 24.10 4.56
CA TRP A 264 -6.15 23.50 4.64
C TRP A 264 -5.28 23.84 3.42
N LEU A 265 -5.89 24.31 2.34
CA LEU A 265 -5.29 24.55 1.02
C LEU A 265 -4.83 26.00 0.85
N THR A 266 -4.09 26.53 1.83
CA THR A 266 -3.47 27.85 1.67
C THR A 266 -2.29 27.76 0.71
N ASN A 267 -1.90 28.88 0.10
CA ASN A 267 -0.71 28.94 -0.78
C ASN A 267 0.59 28.44 -0.13
N ASN A 268 0.61 28.33 1.20
CA ASN A 268 1.76 27.86 1.96
C ASN A 268 1.69 26.36 2.25
N THR A 269 0.54 25.70 2.15
CA THR A 269 0.45 24.25 2.38
C THR A 269 1.01 23.51 1.17
N GLN A 270 1.85 22.51 1.41
CA GLN A 270 2.42 21.68 0.36
C GLN A 270 2.16 20.21 0.64
N PHE A 271 1.95 19.47 -0.43
CA PHE A 271 1.62 18.05 -0.37
C PHE A 271 2.61 17.26 -1.20
N PHE A 272 3.01 16.10 -0.68
CA PHE A 272 3.98 15.23 -1.32
C PHE A 272 3.53 13.78 -1.22
N ALA A 273 4.02 12.95 -2.13
CA ALA A 273 3.91 11.50 -2.02
C ALA A 273 5.28 10.84 -2.23
N SER A 274 5.53 9.75 -1.50
CA SER A 274 6.80 9.03 -1.55
C SER A 274 6.98 8.28 -2.86
N ARG A 275 8.24 8.06 -3.21
CA ARG A 275 8.68 7.32 -4.40
C ARG A 275 9.78 6.34 -4.02
N TRP A 276 10.16 5.48 -4.96
CA TRP A 276 11.33 4.63 -4.80
C TRP A 276 12.49 5.05 -5.70
N VAL A 277 12.20 5.42 -6.96
CA VAL A 277 13.21 5.87 -7.91
C VAL A 277 14.03 7.04 -7.36
N GLN A 278 15.34 6.84 -7.26
CA GLN A 278 16.26 7.78 -6.61
C GLN A 278 16.66 8.96 -7.51
N SER A 279 16.47 8.83 -8.83
CA SER A 279 16.87 9.84 -9.83
C SER A 279 15.93 11.04 -9.93
N THR A 280 14.78 11.04 -9.23
CA THR A 280 13.94 12.25 -9.14
C THR A 280 14.70 13.36 -8.41
N LEU A 281 14.38 14.63 -8.69
CA LEU A 281 14.92 15.76 -7.92
C LEU A 281 14.09 16.08 -6.68
N THR A 282 12.79 15.79 -6.72
CA THR A 282 11.89 16.05 -5.59
C THR A 282 12.14 15.03 -4.48
N ARG A 283 12.11 15.51 -3.24
CA ARG A 283 12.19 14.70 -2.02
C ARG A 283 10.86 14.68 -1.30
N PHE A 284 10.59 13.59 -0.60
CA PHE A 284 9.48 13.52 0.33
C PHE A 284 9.93 14.13 1.66
N PRO A 285 9.40 15.30 2.06
CA PRO A 285 9.79 15.93 3.31
C PRO A 285 9.22 15.14 4.49
N MET A 286 10.10 14.57 5.29
CA MET A 286 9.74 13.81 6.49
C MET A 286 9.69 14.76 7.68
N ALA A 287 8.51 14.95 8.28
CA ALA A 287 8.36 15.87 9.41
C ALA A 287 9.17 15.45 10.66
N TRP A 288 9.46 14.16 10.79
CA TRP A 288 10.28 13.59 11.88
C TRP A 288 11.79 13.60 11.61
N ASP A 289 12.19 13.86 10.37
CA ASP A 289 13.59 13.88 9.93
C ASP A 289 13.76 14.93 8.82
N PRO A 290 13.54 16.23 9.13
CA PRO A 290 13.33 17.28 8.14
C PRO A 290 14.59 17.62 7.32
N HIS A 291 15.76 17.23 7.81
CA HIS A 291 17.04 17.49 7.16
C HIS A 291 17.53 16.33 6.30
N ASN A 292 16.77 15.23 6.22
CA ASN A 292 17.16 14.05 5.47
C ASN A 292 16.61 14.09 4.03
N PRO A 293 17.48 14.25 3.01
CA PRO A 293 17.06 14.35 1.62
C PRO A 293 17.09 12.99 0.91
N THR A 294 17.07 11.87 1.63
CA THR A 294 17.30 10.55 1.00
C THR A 294 16.04 9.86 0.52
N VAL A 295 14.85 10.32 0.93
CA VAL A 295 13.58 9.74 0.48
C VAL A 295 13.07 10.50 -0.75
N PRO A 296 13.01 9.86 -1.93
CA PRO A 296 12.49 10.51 -3.12
C PRO A 296 10.98 10.74 -3.01
N GLY A 297 10.50 11.78 -3.68
CA GLY A 297 9.09 12.14 -3.65
C GLY A 297 8.59 12.72 -4.97
N VAL A 298 7.31 13.02 -4.99
CA VAL A 298 6.63 13.82 -6.01
C VAL A 298 5.81 14.91 -5.35
N ASN A 299 5.86 16.13 -5.88
CA ASN A 299 5.00 17.22 -5.43
C ASN A 299 3.56 16.95 -5.90
N ARG A 300 2.62 16.94 -4.97
CA ARG A 300 1.19 16.69 -5.17
C ARG A 300 0.35 17.92 -4.86
N THR A 301 0.97 19.06 -4.58
CA THR A 301 0.28 20.29 -4.14
C THR A 301 -0.85 20.67 -5.08
N ASP A 302 -0.57 20.79 -6.37
CA ASP A 302 -1.60 21.16 -7.37
C ASP A 302 -2.74 20.13 -7.47
N TYR A 303 -2.45 18.86 -7.23
CA TYR A 303 -3.47 17.81 -7.20
C TYR A 303 -4.41 18.01 -6.01
N TYR A 304 -3.89 18.17 -4.79
CA TYR A 304 -4.72 18.38 -3.61
C TYR A 304 -5.46 19.72 -3.65
N HIS A 305 -4.83 20.79 -4.12
CA HIS A 305 -5.51 22.07 -4.33
C HIS A 305 -6.68 21.94 -5.32
N ARG A 306 -6.49 21.23 -6.43
CA ARG A 306 -7.56 21.05 -7.43
C ARG A 306 -8.70 20.16 -6.92
N VAL A 307 -8.40 19.08 -6.21
CA VAL A 307 -9.41 18.12 -5.75
C VAL A 307 -10.13 18.64 -4.51
N CYS A 308 -9.39 19.07 -3.50
CA CYS A 308 -9.95 19.41 -2.18
C CYS A 308 -10.59 20.80 -2.13
N SER A 309 -10.31 21.70 -3.08
CA SER A 309 -10.99 23.00 -3.16
C SER A 309 -12.47 22.88 -3.55
N GLN A 310 -12.86 21.74 -4.11
CA GLN A 310 -14.25 21.43 -4.49
C GLN A 310 -15.07 20.90 -3.31
N CYS A 311 -14.41 20.56 -2.20
CA CYS A 311 -15.07 19.99 -1.03
C CYS A 311 -15.71 21.08 -0.15
N PRO A 312 -16.84 20.78 0.51
CA PRO A 312 -17.47 21.73 1.41
C PRO A 312 -16.62 21.90 2.67
N ASP A 313 -16.64 23.10 3.24
CA ASP A 313 -15.89 23.43 4.44
C ASP A 313 -16.68 23.04 5.69
N THR A 314 -16.65 21.76 6.08
CA THR A 314 -17.58 21.16 7.06
C THR A 314 -16.95 20.65 8.36
N ALA A 315 -15.63 20.58 8.47
CA ALA A 315 -14.98 20.07 9.69
C ALA A 315 -15.03 21.10 10.87
N PRO A 316 -14.93 20.66 12.13
CA PRO A 316 -14.73 21.59 13.27
C PRO A 316 -13.41 22.38 13.15
N ALA A 317 -13.30 23.52 13.85
CA ALA A 317 -12.25 24.53 13.66
C ALA A 317 -10.80 24.11 13.96
N ARG A 318 -10.54 22.87 14.40
CA ARG A 318 -9.19 22.34 14.67
C ARG A 318 -9.01 20.96 14.03
N ALA A 319 -7.79 20.69 13.56
CA ALA A 319 -7.38 19.33 13.23
C ALA A 319 -7.49 18.43 14.49
N PRO A 320 -7.91 17.17 14.33
CA PRO A 320 -7.88 16.19 15.41
C PRO A 320 -6.44 15.89 15.88
#